data_AF-A0A0J5M4Y1-F1
#
_entry.id   AF-A0A0J5M4Y1-F1
#
_cell.length_a   1.000
_cell.length_b   1.000
_cell.length_c   1.000
_cell.angle_alpha   90.00
_cell.angle_beta   90.00
_cell.angle_gamma   90.00
#
_symmetry.space_group_name_H-M   'P 1'
#
loop_
_entity.id
_entity.type
_entity.pdbx_description
1 polymer ?
#
loop_
_entity_poly.entity_id
_entity_poly.type
_entity_poly.pdbx_seq_one_letter_code
_entity_poly.pdbx_strand_id
1 'polypeptide(L)' 'MIPKTYPQWFDCITRECGITLTGDFIRERLSVLENDAHQETRRFIACYGRPHLRNIIQWYRRAAAEISAGQRA' A
#
# COMPACT_ATOMS: atom_id res chain seq x y z
N MET A 1 -6.53 9.14 -10.05
CA MET A 1 -6.93 9.82 -8.80
C MET A 1 -5.95 9.40 -7.70
N ILE A 2 -5.49 10.30 -6.82
CA ILE A 2 -4.64 9.91 -5.67
C ILE A 2 -5.55 9.58 -4.49
N PRO A 3 -5.49 8.36 -3.92
CA PRO A 3 -6.37 7.98 -2.82
C PRO A 3 -6.05 8.80 -1.57
N LYS A 4 -7.09 9.31 -0.90
CA LYS A 4 -6.94 10.08 0.36
C LYS A 4 -7.33 9.28 1.59
N THR A 5 -8.01 8.15 1.41
CA THR A 5 -8.50 7.29 2.47
C THR A 5 -8.20 5.82 2.20
N TYR A 6 -8.19 5.01 3.25
CA TYR A 6 -7.98 3.58 3.15
C TYR A 6 -8.96 2.87 2.19
N PRO A 7 -10.29 3.11 2.26
CA PRO A 7 -11.23 2.47 1.32
C PRO A 7 -10.96 2.86 -0.13
N GLN A 8 -10.66 4.14 -0.40
CA GLN A 8 -10.31 4.60 -1.75
C GLN A 8 -9.04 3.92 -2.26
N TRP A 9 -8.02 3.80 -1.43
CA TRP A 9 -6.79 3.10 -1.81
C TRP A 9 -7.02 1.61 -2.06
N PHE A 10 -7.79 0.94 -1.20
CA PHE A 10 -8.10 -0.49 -1.32
C PHE A 10 -8.91 -0.77 -2.59
N ASP A 11 -9.91 0.05 -2.88
CA ASP A 11 -10.68 -0.05 -4.12
C ASP A 11 -9.83 0.25 -5.35
N CYS A 12 -8.95 1.24 -5.26
CA CYS A 12 -8.05 1.59 -6.36
C CYS A 12 -7.13 0.42 -6.70
N ILE A 13 -6.48 -0.19 -5.70
CA ILE A 13 -5.54 -1.29 -5.95
C ILE A 13 -6.25 -2.58 -6.38
N THR A 14 -7.41 -2.91 -5.80
CA THR A 14 -8.10 -4.18 -6.08
C THR A 14 -9.02 -4.12 -7.29
N ARG A 15 -9.79 -3.05 -7.45
CA ARG A 15 -10.81 -2.91 -8.52
C ARG A 15 -10.28 -2.14 -9.71
N GLU A 16 -9.70 -0.95 -9.51
CA GLU A 16 -9.22 -0.13 -10.62
C GLU A 16 -7.93 -0.70 -11.24
N CYS A 17 -6.99 -1.13 -10.40
CA CYS A 17 -5.74 -1.75 -10.84
C CYS A 17 -5.83 -3.27 -11.02
N GLY A 18 -6.89 -3.93 -10.51
CA GLY A 18 -7.06 -5.37 -10.62
C GLY A 18 -6.04 -6.21 -9.84
N ILE A 19 -5.36 -5.63 -8.85
CA ILE A 19 -4.30 -6.30 -8.08
C ILE A 19 -4.92 -7.01 -6.89
N THR A 20 -4.76 -8.33 -6.84
CA THR A 20 -5.13 -9.13 -5.66
C THR A 20 -4.13 -8.88 -4.53
N LEU A 21 -4.59 -8.32 -3.42
CA LEU A 21 -3.79 -8.14 -2.22
C LEU A 21 -3.64 -9.47 -1.47
N THR A 22 -2.55 -10.19 -1.73
CA THR A 22 -2.17 -11.36 -0.93
C THR A 22 -1.21 -10.97 0.19
N GLY A 23 -1.10 -11.80 1.23
CA GLY A 23 -0.15 -11.57 2.32
C GLY A 23 1.31 -11.45 1.83
N ASP A 24 1.69 -12.24 0.84
CA ASP A 24 3.03 -12.20 0.24
C ASP A 24 3.25 -10.93 -0.58
N PHE A 25 2.28 -10.53 -1.40
CA PHE A 25 2.34 -9.28 -2.17
C PHE A 25 2.50 -8.08 -1.25
N ILE A 26 1.72 -8.00 -0.17
CA ILE A 26 1.81 -6.90 0.79
C ILE A 26 3.18 -6.87 1.46
N ARG A 27 3.72 -8.03 1.84
CA ARG A 27 5.04 -8.13 2.47
C ARG A 27 6.15 -7.62 1.56
N GLU A 28 6.11 -8.00 0.29
CA GLU A 28 7.06 -7.52 -0.72
C GLU A 28 6.95 -6.00 -0.89
N ARG A 29 5.74 -5.47 -1.05
CA ARG A 29 5.52 -4.02 -1.21
C ARG A 29 5.97 -3.22 0.00
N LEU A 30 5.74 -3.73 1.22
CA LEU A 30 6.22 -3.09 2.44
C LEU A 30 7.76 -3.07 2.51
N SER A 31 8.42 -4.18 2.15
CA SER A 31 9.90 -4.24 2.15
C SER A 31 10.55 -3.16 1.28
N VAL A 32 9.90 -2.82 0.16
CA VAL A 32 10.31 -1.74 -0.73
C VAL A 32 9.98 -0.38 -0.11
N LEU A 33 8.71 -0.13 0.19
CA LEU A 33 8.22 1.20 0.59
C LEU A 33 8.72 1.67 1.95
N GLU A 34 9.08 0.76 2.85
CA GLU A 34 9.68 1.09 4.15
C GLU A 34 11.18 1.37 4.06
N ASN A 35 11.82 1.02 2.93
CA ASN A 35 13.23 1.27 2.69
C ASN A 35 13.45 2.63 1.99
N ASP A 36 13.77 3.66 2.77
CA ASP A 36 14.08 5.02 2.28
C ASP A 36 15.30 5.06 1.31
N ALA A 37 16.17 4.05 1.35
CA ALA A 37 17.30 3.93 0.43
C ALA A 37 16.94 3.25 -0.90
N HIS A 38 15.74 2.66 -1.00
CA HIS A 38 15.28 2.04 -2.23
C HIS A 38 14.93 3.09 -3.29
N GLN A 39 15.32 2.83 -4.54
CA GLN A 39 15.09 3.79 -5.63
C GLN A 39 13.60 4.08 -5.85
N GLU A 40 12.75 3.04 -5.81
CA GLU A 40 11.30 3.21 -5.91
C GLU A 40 10.74 4.09 -4.80
N THR A 41 11.18 3.89 -3.55
CA THR A 41 10.70 4.67 -2.40
C THR A 41 11.10 6.13 -2.51
N ARG A 42 12.35 6.41 -2.91
CA ARG A 42 12.78 7.78 -3.21
C ARG A 42 11.95 8.43 -4.32
N ARG A 43 11.68 7.69 -5.40
CA ARG A 43 10.83 8.17 -6.51
C ARG A 43 9.39 8.42 -6.05
N PHE A 44 8.84 7.52 -5.24
CA PHE A 44 7.52 7.67 -4.66
C PHE A 44 7.42 8.91 -3.78
N ILE A 45 8.41 9.13 -2.91
CA ILE A 45 8.48 10.34 -2.07
C ILE A 45 8.59 11.60 -2.93
N ALA A 46 9.37 11.58 -4.00
CA ALA A 46 9.51 12.74 -4.90
C ALA A 46 8.20 13.09 -5.62
N CYS A 47 7.40 12.09 -5.99
CA CYS A 47 6.12 12.30 -6.68
C CYS A 47 4.96 12.64 -5.73
N TYR A 48 4.87 11.99 -4.56
CA TYR A 48 3.69 12.04 -3.70
C TYR A 48 3.94 12.59 -2.29
N GLY A 49 5.20 12.74 -1.90
CA GLY A 49 5.62 13.21 -0.58
C GLY A 49 5.61 12.13 0.50
N ARG A 50 6.43 12.36 1.54
CA ARG A 50 6.52 11.50 2.73
C ARG A 50 5.19 11.29 3.46
N PRO A 51 4.30 12.29 3.60
CA PRO A 51 3.01 12.08 4.26
C PRO A 51 2.17 11.01 3.56
N HIS A 52 2.15 11.01 2.22
CA HIS A 52 1.40 10.03 1.46
C HIS A 52 2.03 8.63 1.55
N LEU A 53 3.37 8.53 1.50
CA LEU A 53 4.07 7.27 1.73
C LEU A 53 3.68 6.63 3.07
N ARG A 54 3.65 7.42 4.15
CA ARG A 54 3.24 6.91 5.47
C ARG A 54 1.81 6.36 5.48
N ASN A 55 0.89 7.06 4.82
CA ASN A 55 -0.50 6.58 4.69
C ASN A 55 -0.55 5.25 3.94
N ILE A 56 0.16 5.13 2.82
CA ILE A 56 0.23 3.91 2.01
C ILE A 56 0.79 2.74 2.83
N ILE A 57 1.88 2.94 3.58
CA ILE A 57 2.45 1.92 4.46
C ILE A 57 1.44 1.47 5.53
N GLN A 58 0.76 2.43 6.18
CA GLN A 58 -0.28 2.10 7.17
C GLN A 58 -1.44 1.32 6.56
N TRP A 59 -1.85 1.67 5.34
CA TRP A 59 -2.91 0.98 4.62
C TRP A 59 -2.53 -0.44 4.21
N TYR A 60 -1.29 -0.66 3.74
CA TYR A 60 -0.77 -2.01 3.51
C TYR A 60 -0.76 -2.84 4.79
N ARG A 61 -0.27 -2.29 5.91
CA ARG A 61 -0.27 -2.99 7.21
C ARG A 61 -1.68 -3.34 7.68
N ARG A 62 -2.64 -2.40 7.51
CA ARG A 62 -4.05 -2.65 7.82
C ARG A 62 -4.63 -3.76 6.95
N ALA A 63 -4.39 -3.73 5.65
CA ALA A 63 -4.85 -4.77 4.73
C ALA A 63 -4.28 -6.15 5.11
N ALA A 64 -2.99 -6.22 5.47
CA ALA A 64 -2.38 -7.47 5.92
C ALA A 64 -3.07 -8.04 7.18
N ALA A 65 -3.41 -7.18 8.15
CA ALA A 65 -4.16 -7.58 9.34
C ALA A 65 -5.58 -8.06 8.99
N GLU A 66 -6.29 -7.35 8.11
CA GLU A 66 -7.65 -7.71 7.68
C GLU A 66 -7.68 -9.05 6.91
N ILE A 67 -6.68 -9.30 6.05
CA ILE A 67 -6.52 -10.58 5.33
C ILE A 67 -6.20 -11.72 6.31
N SER A 68 -5.29 -11.48 7.26
CA SER A 68 -4.91 -12.49 8.26
C SER A 68 -6.08 -12.83 9.19
N ALA A 69 -6.98 -11.86 9.44
CA ALA A 69 -8.19 -12.05 10.23
C ALA A 69 -9.38 -12.64 9.43
N GLY A 70 -9.23 -12.86 8.12
CA GLY A 70 -10.31 -13.36 7.26
C GLY A 70 -11.48 -12.38 7.08
N GLN A 71 -11.27 -11.09 7.35
CA GLN A 71 -12.33 -10.08 7.35
C GLN A 71 -12.57 -9.43 5.98
N ARG A 72 -11.63 -9.61 5.04
CA ARG A 72 -11.70 -9.12 3.65
C ARG A 72 -10.95 -10.10 2.74
N ALA A 73 -11.71 -10.81 1.91
CA ALA A 73 -11.27 -11.52 0.72
C ALA A 73 -11.98 -10.91 -0.49
#